data_AF-A0A8J6S5W7-F1
#
_entry.id   AF-A0A8J6S5W7-F1
#
_cell.length_a   1.000
_cell.length_b   1.000
_cell.length_c   1.000
_cell.angle_alpha   90.00
_cell.angle_beta   90.00
_cell.angle_gamma   90.00
#
_symmetry.space_group_name_H-M   'P 1'
#
loop_
_entity.id
_entity.type
_entity.pdbx_description
1 polymer ?
#
loop_
_entity_poly.entity_id
_entity_poly.type
_entity_poly.pdbx_seq_one_letter_code
_entity_poly.pdbx_strand_id
1 'polypeptide(L)'
;MIPRSLRLSTVGIQKASIEFVRTGLTQDELAKRLEISRSTLTNFLSGNPIYRSNFFKICQALKLNPIEVCKPTNELLSFMQENDQQAINSQQHINGRRAVNLSQWFQKVFEADWQAVEAIFGIDMALSFRSINSLRETRRAKLIDFGMLSGGYRVVLLIALIKDIQEINIRAELHPTIRQTFLPPNFRLILLSELKATLEEVQSSGQDYYIQLSPIKGLPGESFSIQVTLDDVSIREDFVI
;
A
#
# COMPACT_ATOMS: atom_id res chain seq x y z
N MET A 1 -24.02 1.71 0.58
CA MET A 1 -23.76 1.49 2.02
C MET A 1 -23.13 0.11 2.17
N ILE A 2 -22.00 -0.03 2.88
CA ILE A 2 -21.29 -1.33 2.96
C ILE A 2 -22.01 -2.25 3.97
N PRO A 3 -22.26 -3.53 3.65
CA PRO A 3 -22.97 -4.43 4.54
C PRO A 3 -22.18 -4.66 5.84
N ARG A 4 -22.87 -4.52 6.98
CA ARG A 4 -22.30 -4.68 8.34
C ARG A 4 -21.93 -6.14 8.66
N SER A 5 -22.49 -7.11 7.93
CA SER A 5 -22.23 -8.54 8.08
C SER A 5 -21.79 -9.17 6.77
N LEU A 6 -20.92 -10.17 6.88
CA LEU A 6 -20.34 -10.93 5.77
C LEU A 6 -20.52 -12.43 6.03
N ARG A 7 -20.62 -13.22 4.97
CA ARG A 7 -20.73 -14.69 5.06
C ARG A 7 -19.86 -15.37 4.02
N LEU A 8 -19.46 -16.61 4.29
CA LEU A 8 -18.69 -17.40 3.35
C LEU A 8 -19.52 -17.82 2.13
N SER A 9 -18.86 -17.93 0.97
CA SER A 9 -19.38 -18.64 -0.20
C SER A 9 -19.30 -20.15 0.03
N THR A 10 -19.98 -20.94 -0.79
CA THR A 10 -19.92 -22.42 -0.70
C THR A 10 -18.48 -22.93 -0.80
N VAL A 11 -17.67 -22.31 -1.67
CA VAL A 11 -16.23 -22.62 -1.82
C VAL A 11 -15.44 -22.12 -0.60
N GLY A 12 -15.79 -20.94 -0.08
CA GLY A 12 -15.20 -20.37 1.12
C GLY A 12 -15.39 -21.24 2.37
N ILE A 13 -16.57 -21.85 2.52
CA ILE A 13 -16.87 -22.81 3.61
C ILE A 13 -15.91 -24.00 3.54
N GLN A 14 -15.75 -24.61 2.37
CA GLN A 14 -14.85 -25.76 2.18
C GLN A 14 -13.40 -25.42 2.51
N LYS A 15 -12.90 -24.29 1.99
CA LYS A 15 -11.54 -23.80 2.30
C LYS A 15 -11.37 -23.54 3.81
N ALA A 16 -12.36 -22.89 4.42
CA ALA A 16 -12.33 -22.60 5.85
C ALA A 16 -12.35 -23.85 6.73
N SER A 17 -13.13 -24.87 6.35
CA SER A 17 -13.15 -26.16 7.06
C SER A 17 -11.80 -26.89 6.96
N ILE A 18 -11.16 -26.87 5.78
CA ILE A 18 -9.84 -27.49 5.59
C ILE A 18 -8.78 -26.79 6.43
N GLU A 19 -8.70 -25.47 6.36
CA GLU A 19 -7.72 -24.70 7.15
C GLU A 19 -7.99 -24.79 8.65
N PHE A 20 -9.26 -24.84 9.06
CA PHE A 20 -9.62 -25.07 10.45
C PHE A 20 -9.10 -26.43 10.96
N VAL A 21 -9.29 -27.52 10.20
CA VAL A 21 -8.76 -28.84 10.57
C VAL A 21 -7.23 -28.82 10.66
N ARG A 22 -6.55 -28.10 9.75
CA ARG A 22 -5.08 -27.95 9.76
C ARG A 22 -4.54 -27.24 11.00
N THR A 23 -5.35 -26.43 11.68
CA THR A 23 -4.92 -25.78 12.92
C THR A 23 -4.71 -26.76 14.08
N GLY A 24 -5.36 -27.93 14.04
CA GLY A 24 -5.35 -28.89 15.16
C GLY A 24 -6.09 -28.40 16.41
N LEU A 25 -6.78 -27.26 16.35
CA LEU A 25 -7.51 -26.67 17.47
C LEU A 25 -8.98 -27.08 17.47
N THR A 26 -9.59 -27.13 18.65
CA THR A 26 -11.04 -27.20 18.78
C THR A 26 -11.69 -25.83 18.49
N GLN A 27 -12.99 -25.83 18.20
CA GLN A 27 -13.73 -24.57 17.98
C GLN A 27 -13.73 -23.69 19.24
N ASP A 28 -13.76 -24.27 20.43
CA ASP A 28 -13.74 -23.52 21.69
C ASP A 28 -12.37 -22.86 21.94
N GLU A 29 -11.27 -23.57 21.67
CA GLU A 29 -9.92 -23.01 21.78
C GLU A 29 -9.67 -21.88 20.78
N LEU A 30 -10.08 -22.07 19.53
CA LEU A 30 -9.93 -21.03 18.51
C LEU A 30 -10.82 -19.82 18.82
N ALA A 31 -12.08 -20.03 19.23
CA ALA A 31 -12.98 -18.94 19.60
C ALA A 31 -12.43 -18.13 20.79
N LYS A 32 -11.89 -18.81 21.81
CA LYS A 32 -11.26 -18.15 22.97
C LYS A 32 -10.03 -17.35 22.56
N ARG A 33 -9.17 -17.90 21.69
CA ARG A 33 -7.98 -17.21 21.18
C ARG A 33 -8.30 -15.96 20.36
N LEU A 34 -9.44 -15.95 19.67
CA LEU A 34 -9.89 -14.83 18.85
C LEU A 34 -10.79 -13.84 19.60
N GLU A 35 -11.06 -14.10 20.89
CA GLU A 35 -11.98 -13.33 21.72
C GLU A 35 -13.37 -13.17 21.06
N ILE A 36 -13.87 -14.27 20.47
CA ILE A 36 -15.20 -14.35 19.88
C ILE A 36 -16.01 -15.45 20.53
N SER A 37 -17.34 -15.40 20.40
CA SER A 37 -18.16 -16.52 20.86
C SER A 37 -17.96 -17.74 19.96
N ARG A 38 -18.03 -18.94 20.55
CA ARG A 38 -18.06 -20.21 19.79
C ARG A 38 -19.18 -20.21 18.74
N SER A 39 -20.32 -19.61 19.07
CA SER A 39 -21.44 -19.48 18.14
C SER A 39 -21.09 -18.63 16.91
N THR A 40 -20.27 -17.58 17.06
CA THR A 40 -19.76 -16.76 15.96
C THR A 40 -18.87 -17.58 15.04
N LEU A 41 -17.97 -18.40 15.60
CA LEU A 41 -17.11 -19.29 14.82
C LEU A 41 -17.90 -20.41 14.12
N THR A 42 -18.92 -20.96 14.78
CA THR A 42 -19.85 -21.94 14.20
C THR A 42 -20.61 -21.34 13.02
N ASN A 43 -21.11 -20.10 13.19
CA ASN A 43 -21.80 -19.37 12.14
C ASN A 43 -20.88 -19.08 10.95
N PHE A 44 -19.63 -18.70 11.19
CA PHE A 44 -18.65 -18.51 10.13
C PHE A 44 -18.44 -19.81 9.33
N LEU A 45 -18.11 -20.92 10.01
CA LEU A 45 -17.83 -22.20 9.37
C LEU A 45 -19.06 -22.80 8.66
N SER A 46 -20.27 -22.43 9.08
CA SER A 46 -21.52 -22.86 8.44
C SER A 46 -21.97 -21.93 7.30
N GLY A 47 -21.24 -20.84 7.03
CA GLY A 47 -21.58 -19.87 5.99
C GLY A 47 -22.73 -18.92 6.35
N ASN A 48 -23.05 -18.78 7.63
CA ASN A 48 -24.01 -17.80 8.12
C ASN A 48 -23.35 -16.41 8.21
N PRO A 49 -24.12 -15.30 8.06
CA PRO A 49 -23.60 -13.95 8.22
C PRO A 49 -23.08 -13.72 9.63
N ILE A 50 -21.89 -13.14 9.72
CA ILE A 50 -21.30 -12.64 10.96
C ILE A 50 -20.81 -11.22 10.77
N TYR A 51 -20.62 -10.50 11.89
CA TYR A 51 -20.08 -9.14 11.84
C TYR A 51 -18.74 -9.09 11.12
N ARG A 52 -18.56 -8.04 10.31
CA ARG A 52 -17.37 -7.83 9.47
C ARG A 52 -16.07 -7.97 10.28
N SER A 53 -15.98 -7.35 11.44
CA SER A 53 -14.80 -7.42 12.32
C SER A 53 -14.44 -8.87 12.68
N ASN A 54 -15.42 -9.70 13.03
CA ASN A 54 -15.21 -11.10 13.37
C ASN A 54 -14.86 -11.93 12.13
N PHE A 55 -15.43 -11.61 10.97
CA PHE A 55 -15.11 -12.28 9.70
C PHE A 55 -13.62 -12.15 9.36
N PHE A 56 -13.07 -10.93 9.43
CA PHE A 56 -11.65 -10.72 9.16
C PHE A 56 -10.74 -11.37 10.20
N LYS A 57 -11.11 -11.33 11.49
CA LYS A 57 -10.35 -12.02 12.56
C LYS A 57 -10.25 -13.53 12.30
N ILE A 58 -11.35 -14.17 11.91
CA ILE A 58 -11.36 -15.62 11.66
C ILE A 58 -10.58 -15.95 10.37
N CYS A 59 -10.74 -15.17 9.29
CA CYS A 59 -9.96 -15.37 8.07
C CYS A 59 -8.45 -15.23 8.32
N GLN A 60 -8.02 -14.25 9.11
CA GLN A 60 -6.61 -14.07 9.47
C GLN A 60 -6.07 -15.29 10.24
N ALA A 61 -6.84 -15.80 11.20
CA ALA A 61 -6.46 -16.96 12.01
C ALA A 61 -6.33 -18.24 11.16
N LEU A 62 -7.20 -18.38 10.17
CA LEU A 62 -7.22 -19.52 9.25
C LEU A 62 -6.40 -19.30 7.97
N LYS A 63 -5.65 -18.19 7.87
CA LYS A 63 -4.87 -17.79 6.68
C LYS A 63 -5.69 -17.80 5.37
N LEU A 64 -6.97 -17.45 5.46
CA LEU A 64 -7.88 -17.37 4.32
C LEU A 64 -7.88 -15.95 3.73
N ASN A 65 -7.92 -15.85 2.40
CA ASN A 65 -8.15 -14.59 1.72
C ASN A 65 -9.65 -14.19 1.81
N PRO A 66 -10.02 -13.12 2.54
CA PRO A 66 -11.42 -12.74 2.75
C PRO A 66 -12.19 -12.42 1.46
N ILE A 67 -11.48 -11.97 0.42
CA ILE A 67 -12.08 -11.59 -0.87
C ILE A 67 -12.53 -12.83 -1.63
N GLU A 68 -11.73 -13.89 -1.62
CA GLU A 68 -12.03 -15.15 -2.32
C GLU A 68 -13.12 -15.97 -1.62
N VAL A 69 -13.17 -15.91 -0.29
CA VAL A 69 -14.01 -16.81 0.50
C VAL A 69 -15.36 -16.21 0.85
N CYS A 70 -15.58 -14.90 0.66
CA CYS A 70 -16.86 -14.26 0.93
C CYS A 70 -17.88 -14.54 -0.18
N LYS A 71 -19.16 -14.77 0.18
CA LYS A 71 -20.26 -14.81 -0.80
C LYS A 71 -20.57 -13.38 -1.23
N PRO A 72 -20.61 -13.07 -2.53
CA PRO A 72 -21.11 -11.78 -2.97
C PRO A 72 -22.59 -11.67 -2.61
N THR A 73 -22.95 -10.69 -1.80
CA THR A 73 -24.35 -10.26 -1.60
C THR A 73 -24.74 -9.37 -2.79
N ASN A 74 -26.00 -9.31 -3.22
CA ASN A 74 -26.40 -8.43 -4.34
C ASN A 74 -25.99 -6.95 -4.14
N GLU A 75 -25.83 -6.49 -2.90
CA GLU A 75 -25.26 -5.16 -2.60
C GLU A 75 -23.74 -5.06 -2.85
N LEU A 76 -23.00 -6.16 -2.71
CA LEU A 76 -21.63 -6.29 -3.21
C LEU A 76 -21.64 -6.37 -4.74
N LEU A 77 -22.63 -7.03 -5.37
CA LEU A 77 -22.75 -7.08 -6.84
C LEU A 77 -23.00 -5.70 -7.46
N SER A 78 -23.75 -4.80 -6.85
CA SER A 78 -23.84 -3.41 -7.33
C SER A 78 -22.50 -2.64 -7.21
N PHE A 79 -21.67 -2.97 -6.22
CA PHE A 79 -20.28 -2.48 -6.14
C PHE A 79 -19.31 -3.23 -7.06
N MET A 80 -19.65 -4.46 -7.48
CA MET A 80 -18.84 -5.28 -8.38
C MET A 80 -19.20 -5.04 -9.85
N GLN A 81 -20.43 -4.65 -10.18
CA GLN A 81 -20.87 -4.34 -11.55
C GLN A 81 -20.41 -2.96 -12.06
N GLU A 82 -20.03 -2.03 -11.18
CA GLU A 82 -19.21 -0.87 -11.58
C GLU A 82 -17.74 -1.25 -11.85
N ASN A 83 -17.29 -2.43 -11.43
CA ASN A 83 -15.91 -2.90 -11.61
C ASN A 83 -15.76 -4.06 -12.63
N ASP A 84 -16.85 -4.64 -13.13
CA ASP A 84 -16.81 -5.79 -14.05
C ASP A 84 -16.60 -5.40 -15.54
N GLN A 85 -16.49 -4.11 -15.89
CA GLN A 85 -15.87 -3.70 -17.16
C GLN A 85 -14.33 -3.70 -17.08
N GLN A 86 -13.73 -4.00 -15.91
CA GLN A 86 -12.26 -4.03 -15.73
C GLN A 86 -11.67 -5.46 -15.80
N ALA A 87 -12.50 -6.51 -15.92
CA ALA A 87 -12.03 -7.91 -15.91
C ALA A 87 -11.65 -8.49 -17.29
N ILE A 88 -11.80 -7.75 -18.40
CA ILE A 88 -11.28 -8.17 -19.73
C ILE A 88 -9.87 -7.60 -19.99
N ASN A 89 -9.38 -6.65 -19.18
CA ASN A 89 -8.07 -6.02 -19.37
C ASN A 89 -6.90 -6.71 -18.63
N SER A 90 -7.12 -7.89 -18.04
CA SER A 90 -6.10 -8.65 -17.29
C SER A 90 -5.02 -9.31 -18.17
N GLN A 91 -4.99 -9.03 -19.48
CA GLN A 91 -3.84 -9.28 -20.35
C GLN A 91 -3.22 -7.98 -20.93
N GLN A 92 -3.59 -6.80 -20.43
CA GLN A 92 -2.99 -5.51 -20.84
C GLN A 92 -2.43 -4.64 -19.71
N HIS A 93 -2.37 -5.13 -18.46
CA HIS A 93 -1.71 -4.43 -17.35
C HIS A 93 -0.15 -4.49 -17.41
N ILE A 94 0.42 -4.33 -18.61
CA ILE A 94 1.81 -3.94 -18.84
C ILE A 94 1.91 -2.49 -19.39
N ASN A 95 0.83 -1.85 -19.82
CA ASN A 95 0.88 -0.47 -20.35
C ASN A 95 -0.19 0.42 -19.70
N GLY A 96 0.21 1.34 -18.81
CA GLY A 96 -0.72 2.39 -18.34
C GLY A 96 -0.39 3.20 -17.09
N ARG A 97 0.64 2.89 -16.28
CA ARG A 97 1.18 3.90 -15.35
C ARG A 97 1.97 4.90 -16.18
N ARG A 98 1.35 6.04 -16.50
CA ARG A 98 2.06 7.16 -17.13
C ARG A 98 3.15 7.59 -16.15
N ALA A 99 4.39 7.60 -16.61
CA ALA A 99 5.51 8.04 -15.79
C ALA A 99 5.25 9.45 -15.26
N VAL A 100 5.59 9.66 -13.99
CA VAL A 100 5.45 10.95 -13.30
C VAL A 100 6.44 11.92 -13.92
N ASN A 101 5.95 13.07 -14.41
CA ASN A 101 6.80 14.05 -15.09
C ASN A 101 7.26 15.13 -14.09
N LEU A 102 8.51 15.04 -13.65
CA LEU A 102 9.08 15.93 -12.64
C LEU A 102 9.27 17.35 -13.17
N SER A 103 9.55 17.53 -14.47
CA SER A 103 9.59 18.85 -15.12
C SER A 103 8.27 19.62 -14.98
N GLN A 104 7.12 18.94 -15.01
CA GLN A 104 5.80 19.57 -14.85
C GLN A 104 5.54 20.07 -13.43
N TRP A 105 6.19 19.49 -12.42
CA TRP A 105 6.01 19.91 -11.03
C TRP A 105 6.48 21.35 -10.79
N PHE A 106 7.50 21.83 -11.52
CA PHE A 106 7.91 23.24 -11.50
C PHE A 106 6.83 24.19 -12.02
N GLN A 107 5.90 23.69 -12.83
CA GLN A 107 4.75 24.43 -13.35
C GLN A 107 3.50 24.25 -12.48
N LYS A 108 3.65 23.62 -11.30
CA LYS A 108 2.56 23.29 -10.37
C LYS A 108 1.50 22.35 -10.94
N VAL A 109 1.88 21.54 -11.93
CA VAL A 109 1.05 20.46 -12.47
C VAL A 109 1.51 19.17 -11.81
N PHE A 110 0.57 18.47 -11.15
CA PHE A 110 0.84 17.26 -10.38
C PHE A 110 -0.18 16.18 -10.74
N GLU A 111 0.26 14.94 -10.72
CA GLU A 111 -0.58 13.76 -10.89
C GLU A 111 -1.44 13.53 -9.64
N ALA A 112 -2.62 12.92 -9.81
CA ALA A 112 -3.66 12.86 -8.77
C ALA A 112 -3.21 12.19 -7.45
N ASP A 113 -2.28 11.23 -7.53
CA ASP A 113 -1.79 10.50 -6.36
C ASP A 113 -0.71 11.28 -5.57
N TRP A 114 -0.19 12.37 -6.13
CA TRP A 114 0.89 13.18 -5.55
C TRP A 114 0.31 14.42 -4.85
N GLN A 115 0.34 14.39 -3.53
CA GLN A 115 -0.29 15.41 -2.69
C GLN A 115 0.74 16.34 -2.07
N ALA A 116 0.27 17.48 -1.57
CA ALA A 116 1.07 18.37 -0.74
C ALA A 116 1.48 17.66 0.55
N VAL A 117 2.67 17.95 1.08
CA VAL A 117 3.20 17.31 2.29
C VAL A 117 2.26 17.58 3.48
N GLU A 118 1.71 18.79 3.54
CA GLU A 118 0.73 19.25 4.53
C GLU A 118 -0.56 18.43 4.50
N ALA A 119 -0.97 17.94 3.33
CA ALA A 119 -2.19 17.13 3.20
C ALA A 119 -2.03 15.72 3.79
N ILE A 120 -0.79 15.20 3.83
CA ILE A 120 -0.50 13.86 4.36
C ILE A 120 -0.08 13.92 5.82
N PHE A 121 0.80 14.86 6.20
CA PHE A 121 1.39 14.94 7.53
C PHE A 121 0.72 15.97 8.47
N GLY A 122 -0.17 16.80 7.94
CA GLY A 122 -0.68 17.97 8.65
C GLY A 122 0.33 19.13 8.63
N ILE A 123 -0.16 20.34 8.91
CA ILE A 123 0.63 21.58 8.81
C ILE A 123 1.78 21.60 9.83
N ASP A 124 1.54 21.12 11.05
CA ASP A 124 2.52 21.16 12.14
C ASP A 124 3.76 20.31 11.85
N MET A 125 3.55 19.12 11.31
CA MET A 125 4.65 18.24 10.88
C MET A 125 5.21 18.67 9.52
N ALA A 126 4.41 19.25 8.63
CA ALA A 126 4.91 19.85 7.38
C ALA A 126 5.98 20.94 7.61
N LEU A 127 5.89 21.66 8.73
CA LEU A 127 6.88 22.66 9.14
C LEU A 127 8.26 22.06 9.40
N SER A 128 8.37 20.85 9.95
CA SER A 128 9.67 20.20 10.21
C SER A 128 10.40 19.77 8.94
N PHE A 129 9.68 19.63 7.82
CA PHE A 129 10.31 19.33 6.53
C PHE A 129 10.80 20.59 5.81
N ARG A 130 10.60 21.81 6.33
CA ARG A 130 10.98 23.05 5.63
C ARG A 130 12.51 23.20 5.56
N SER A 131 13.02 23.10 4.33
CA SER A 131 14.41 23.40 4.01
C SER A 131 14.62 24.91 3.87
N ILE A 132 15.85 25.37 4.13
CA ILE A 132 16.31 26.74 3.80
C ILE A 132 16.08 27.04 2.30
N ASN A 133 16.05 26.02 1.44
CA ASN A 133 15.77 26.11 0.01
C ASN A 133 14.27 26.15 -0.36
N SER A 134 13.36 26.35 0.61
CA SER A 134 11.90 26.28 0.42
C SER A 134 11.33 27.12 -0.73
N LEU A 135 12.03 28.17 -1.19
CA LEU A 135 11.61 29.00 -2.33
C LEU A 135 11.92 28.39 -3.71
N ARG A 136 12.87 27.46 -3.81
CA ARG A 136 13.30 26.81 -5.06
C ARG A 136 12.98 25.32 -5.10
N GLU A 137 12.52 24.77 -3.99
CA GLU A 137 12.23 23.36 -3.83
C GLU A 137 10.74 23.07 -4.04
N THR A 138 10.43 22.11 -4.92
CA THR A 138 9.07 21.58 -5.08
C THR A 138 8.99 20.21 -4.44
N ARG A 139 8.07 20.01 -3.49
CA ARG A 139 7.90 18.75 -2.77
C ARG A 139 6.52 18.17 -2.96
N ARG A 140 6.45 16.88 -3.24
CA ARG A 140 5.20 16.13 -3.24
C ARG A 140 5.39 14.81 -2.53
N ALA A 141 4.30 14.36 -1.93
CA ALA A 141 4.28 13.13 -1.18
C ALA A 141 3.16 12.24 -1.70
N LYS A 142 3.44 10.95 -1.78
CA LYS A 142 2.49 9.91 -2.19
C LYS A 142 2.35 8.92 -1.05
N LEU A 143 1.10 8.68 -0.62
CA LEU A 143 0.80 7.64 0.34
C LEU A 143 0.82 6.29 -0.38
N ILE A 144 1.68 5.39 0.09
CA ILE A 144 1.78 4.02 -0.43
C ILE A 144 1.13 3.10 0.60
N ASP A 145 0.05 2.43 0.17
CA ASP A 145 -0.64 1.41 0.96
C ASP A 145 -0.24 0.02 0.45
N PHE A 146 0.44 -0.76 1.29
CA PHE A 146 0.82 -2.14 0.98
C PHE A 146 -0.34 -3.13 1.15
N GLY A 147 -1.52 -2.63 1.51
CA GLY A 147 -2.72 -3.42 1.68
C GLY A 147 -2.71 -4.25 2.95
N MET A 148 -3.88 -4.79 3.28
CA MET A 148 -4.09 -5.55 4.52
C MET A 148 -3.31 -6.87 4.57
N LEU A 149 -2.92 -7.43 3.42
CA LEU A 149 -2.16 -8.68 3.35
C LEU A 149 -0.72 -8.51 3.84
N SER A 150 -0.14 -7.32 3.67
CA SER A 150 1.16 -6.94 4.21
C SER A 150 0.98 -6.14 5.49
N GLY A 151 0.13 -6.60 6.41
CA GLY A 151 -0.08 -5.97 7.72
C GLY A 151 -0.82 -4.63 7.70
N GLY A 152 -1.31 -4.16 6.56
CA GLY A 152 -1.94 -2.84 6.43
C GLY A 152 -0.93 -1.70 6.60
N TYR A 153 0.36 -1.97 6.39
CA TYR A 153 1.40 -0.96 6.52
C TYR A 153 1.26 0.09 5.42
N ARG A 154 1.40 1.34 5.87
CA ARG A 154 1.37 2.51 5.02
C ARG A 154 2.62 3.32 5.27
N VAL A 155 3.21 3.79 4.19
CA VAL A 155 4.39 4.65 4.20
C VAL A 155 4.17 5.79 3.22
N VAL A 156 4.97 6.83 3.36
CA VAL A 156 4.87 8.01 2.53
C VAL A 156 6.16 8.13 1.74
N LEU A 157 6.06 8.09 0.42
CA LEU A 157 7.15 8.42 -0.48
C LEU A 157 7.13 9.93 -0.72
N LEU A 158 8.16 10.62 -0.23
CA LEU A 158 8.34 12.06 -0.43
C LEU A 158 9.40 12.28 -1.50
N ILE A 159 9.06 13.05 -2.52
CA ILE A 159 9.97 13.50 -3.56
C ILE A 159 10.15 15.02 -3.45
N ALA A 160 11.39 15.46 -3.35
CA ALA A 160 11.78 16.86 -3.38
C ALA A 160 12.63 17.15 -4.62
N LEU A 161 12.27 18.20 -5.35
CA LEU A 161 12.96 18.66 -6.55
C LEU A 161 13.58 20.02 -6.29
N ILE A 162 14.88 20.16 -6.56
CA ILE A 162 15.58 21.44 -6.53
C ILE A 162 16.11 21.68 -7.93
N LYS A 163 15.63 22.76 -8.57
CA LYS A 163 16.13 23.17 -9.88
C LYS A 163 17.53 23.79 -9.73
N ASP A 164 18.49 23.21 -10.42
CA ASP A 164 19.82 23.79 -10.63
C ASP A 164 19.88 24.46 -12.03
N ILE A 165 21.04 24.98 -12.42
CA ILE A 165 21.20 25.73 -13.68
C ILE A 165 20.84 24.87 -14.90
N GLN A 166 21.33 23.63 -14.97
CA GLN A 166 21.10 22.70 -16.09
C GLN A 166 20.56 21.33 -15.66
N GLU A 167 20.63 21.01 -14.37
CA GLU A 167 20.23 19.72 -13.82
C GLU A 167 19.08 19.88 -12.83
N ILE A 168 18.34 18.80 -12.62
CA ILE A 168 17.35 18.70 -11.56
C ILE A 168 17.92 17.78 -10.49
N ASN A 169 18.07 18.31 -9.27
CA ASN A 169 18.44 17.52 -8.11
C ASN A 169 17.16 16.96 -7.48
N ILE A 170 17.09 15.65 -7.36
CA ILE A 170 15.94 14.91 -6.89
C ILE A 170 16.33 14.18 -5.62
N ARG A 171 15.52 14.36 -4.58
CA ARG A 171 15.65 13.66 -3.31
C ARG A 171 14.43 12.79 -3.11
N ALA A 172 14.66 11.51 -2.83
CA ALA A 172 13.62 10.54 -2.57
C ALA A 172 13.77 10.00 -1.15
N GLU A 173 12.74 10.22 -0.35
CA GLU A 173 12.70 9.84 1.06
C GLU A 173 11.46 8.98 1.30
N LEU A 174 11.64 7.93 2.10
CA LEU A 174 10.55 7.11 2.59
C LEU A 174 10.34 7.41 4.06
N HIS A 175 9.13 7.84 4.41
CA HIS A 175 8.74 8.20 5.77
C HIS A 175 7.65 7.24 6.27
N PRO A 176 7.59 6.97 7.57
CA PRO A 176 6.42 6.34 8.17
C PRO A 176 5.21 7.27 8.07
N THR A 177 4.01 6.74 8.31
CA THR A 177 2.81 7.59 8.43
C THR A 177 2.75 8.28 9.80
N ILE A 178 1.95 9.36 9.95
CA ILE A 178 1.77 10.10 11.23
C ILE A 178 1.60 9.20 12.47
N ARG A 179 0.99 8.02 12.30
CA ARG A 179 0.69 7.10 13.40
C ARG A 179 1.88 6.22 13.80
N GLN A 180 3.01 6.33 13.11
CA GLN A 180 4.20 5.50 13.26
C GLN A 180 5.43 6.39 13.40
N THR A 181 6.27 6.09 14.39
CA THR A 181 7.49 6.88 14.67
C THR A 181 8.69 6.41 13.85
N PHE A 182 8.75 5.10 13.57
CA PHE A 182 9.86 4.46 12.87
C PHE A 182 9.34 3.64 11.70
N LEU A 183 10.15 3.52 10.66
CA LEU A 183 9.92 2.53 9.61
C LEU A 183 10.17 1.13 10.18
N PRO A 184 9.25 0.18 9.95
CA PRO A 184 9.50 -1.22 10.27
C PRO A 184 10.77 -1.75 9.60
N PRO A 185 11.45 -2.73 10.22
CA PRO A 185 12.51 -3.46 9.52
C PRO A 185 11.93 -4.13 8.27
N ASN A 186 12.77 -4.33 7.25
CA ASN A 186 12.44 -4.95 5.95
C ASN A 186 11.82 -4.03 4.89
N PHE A 187 11.53 -2.78 5.21
CA PHE A 187 11.31 -1.79 4.16
C PHE A 187 12.58 -1.58 3.36
N ARG A 188 12.47 -1.62 2.04
CA ARG A 188 13.58 -1.27 1.15
C ARG A 188 13.13 -0.22 0.14
N LEU A 189 14.00 0.75 -0.06
CA LEU A 189 13.87 1.80 -1.05
C LEU A 189 14.96 1.57 -2.10
N ILE A 190 14.54 1.37 -3.35
CA ILE A 190 15.41 0.92 -4.43
C ILE A 190 15.32 1.94 -5.57
N LEU A 191 16.47 2.41 -6.04
CA LEU A 191 16.61 3.20 -7.25
C LEU A 191 16.91 2.28 -8.44
N LEU A 192 16.12 2.40 -9.49
CA LEU A 192 16.26 1.65 -10.73
C LEU A 192 16.57 2.60 -11.88
N SER A 193 17.44 2.18 -12.79
CA SER A 193 17.68 2.88 -14.06
C SER A 193 16.52 2.74 -15.04
N GLU A 194 16.59 3.42 -16.18
CA GLU A 194 15.66 3.24 -17.30
C GLU A 194 15.52 1.77 -17.73
N LEU A 195 16.65 1.05 -17.76
CA LEU A 195 16.72 -0.38 -18.08
C LEU A 195 16.29 -1.30 -16.92
N LYS A 196 15.74 -0.72 -15.85
CA LYS A 196 15.31 -1.42 -14.62
C LYS A 196 16.43 -2.16 -13.89
N ALA A 197 17.68 -1.76 -14.13
CA ALA A 197 18.81 -2.25 -13.33
C ALA A 197 18.83 -1.52 -11.99
N THR A 198 19.04 -2.26 -10.89
CA THR A 198 19.20 -1.67 -9.57
C THR A 198 20.49 -0.85 -9.52
N LEU A 199 20.33 0.45 -9.26
CA LEU A 199 21.44 1.39 -9.06
C LEU A 199 21.79 1.52 -7.58
N GLU A 200 20.79 1.54 -6.72
CA GLU A 200 20.96 1.71 -5.27
C GLU A 200 19.81 1.02 -4.52
N GLU A 201 20.09 0.47 -3.33
CA GLU A 201 19.11 -0.12 -2.43
C GLU A 201 19.44 0.25 -0.99
N VAL A 202 18.45 0.81 -0.29
CA VAL A 202 18.55 1.20 1.12
C VAL A 202 17.47 0.45 1.90
N GLN A 203 17.88 -0.28 2.93
CA GLN A 203 16.98 -1.04 3.79
C GLN A 203 16.82 -0.35 5.15
N SER A 204 15.60 -0.32 5.68
CA SER A 204 15.35 0.18 7.03
C SER A 204 15.81 -0.80 8.11
N SER A 205 16.47 -0.25 9.12
CA SER A 205 16.95 -0.89 10.34
C SER A 205 15.86 -1.18 11.38
N GLY A 206 14.64 -0.63 11.21
CA GLY A 206 13.59 -0.71 12.24
C GLY A 206 13.68 0.38 13.31
N GLN A 207 14.71 1.22 13.27
CA GLN A 207 14.89 2.40 14.16
C GLN A 207 15.04 3.69 13.35
N ASP A 208 14.91 3.63 12.02
CA ASP A 208 15.02 4.82 11.18
C ASP A 208 13.70 5.59 11.19
N TYR A 209 13.79 6.89 11.47
CA TYR A 209 12.67 7.82 11.32
C TYR A 209 12.29 8.00 9.84
N TYR A 210 13.25 7.81 8.92
CA TYR A 210 13.06 7.77 7.48
C TYR A 210 14.30 7.11 6.85
N ILE A 211 14.15 6.59 5.63
CA ILE A 211 15.28 6.18 4.79
C ILE A 211 15.30 7.02 3.52
N GLN A 212 16.48 7.23 2.95
CA GLN A 212 16.68 8.12 1.80
C GLN A 212 17.68 7.49 0.82
N LEU A 213 17.44 7.66 -0.48
CA LEU A 213 18.41 7.34 -1.54
C LEU A 213 19.48 8.43 -1.67
N SER A 214 20.64 8.08 -2.21
CA SER A 214 21.64 9.07 -2.59
C SER A 214 21.04 10.14 -3.52
N PRO A 215 21.48 11.42 -3.43
CA PRO A 215 20.92 12.48 -4.26
C PRO A 215 20.98 12.12 -5.74
N ILE A 216 19.83 12.11 -6.41
CA ILE A 216 19.72 11.79 -7.82
C ILE A 216 19.89 13.10 -8.58
N LYS A 217 20.75 13.10 -9.58
CA LYS A 217 20.91 14.22 -10.51
C LYS A 217 20.56 13.74 -11.90
N GLY A 218 19.82 14.54 -12.64
CA GLY A 218 19.54 14.21 -14.02
C GLY A 218 19.10 15.39 -14.86
N LEU A 219 19.12 15.14 -16.16
CA LEU A 219 18.72 16.07 -17.20
C LEU A 219 17.25 15.85 -17.57
N PRO A 220 16.53 16.90 -18.01
CA PRO A 220 15.19 16.75 -18.53
C PRO A 220 15.12 15.70 -19.66
N GLY A 221 14.18 14.76 -19.54
CA GLY A 221 13.98 13.63 -20.44
C GLY A 221 14.57 12.30 -19.95
N GLU A 222 15.46 12.31 -18.95
CA GLU A 222 15.97 11.07 -18.36
C GLU A 222 14.88 10.35 -17.57
N SER A 223 14.90 9.01 -17.65
CA SER A 223 13.92 8.16 -16.98
C SER A 223 14.57 7.30 -15.91
N PHE A 224 13.91 7.20 -14.76
CA PHE A 224 14.32 6.32 -13.68
C PHE A 224 13.10 5.77 -12.96
N SER A 225 13.29 4.87 -12.00
CA SER A 225 12.18 4.34 -11.22
C SER A 225 12.58 4.18 -9.78
N ILE A 226 11.64 4.44 -8.89
CA ILE A 226 11.81 4.17 -7.46
C ILE A 226 10.87 3.05 -7.11
N GLN A 227 11.43 2.03 -6.47
CA GLN A 227 10.68 0.88 -5.99
C GLN A 227 10.76 0.83 -4.48
N VAL A 228 9.59 0.72 -3.84
CA VAL A 228 9.46 0.49 -2.41
C VAL A 228 9.02 -0.94 -2.20
N THR A 229 9.74 -1.71 -1.41
CA THR A 229 9.40 -3.10 -1.10
C THR A 229 9.18 -3.31 0.39
N LEU A 230 8.21 -4.13 0.72
CA LEU A 230 8.00 -4.71 2.04
C LEU A 230 7.85 -6.22 1.86
N ASP A 231 8.85 -6.97 2.32
CA ASP A 231 8.96 -8.41 2.11
C ASP A 231 8.79 -8.79 0.62
N ASP A 232 7.72 -9.50 0.26
CA ASP A 232 7.41 -9.96 -1.11
C ASP A 232 6.61 -8.95 -1.94
N VAL A 233 6.12 -7.86 -1.33
CA VAL A 233 5.31 -6.86 -2.02
C VAL A 233 6.19 -5.70 -2.47
N SER A 234 6.14 -5.42 -3.76
CA SER A 234 6.84 -4.28 -4.37
C SER A 234 5.85 -3.32 -5.02
N ILE A 235 6.08 -2.03 -4.78
CA ILE A 235 5.35 -0.95 -5.41
C ILE A 235 6.39 -0.07 -6.11
N ARG A 236 6.25 0.06 -7.44
CA ARG A 236 7.16 0.85 -8.27
C ARG A 236 6.46 2.08 -8.82
N GLU A 237 7.17 3.20 -8.75
CA GLU A 237 6.82 4.45 -9.40
C GLU A 237 7.87 4.76 -10.48
N ASP A 238 7.39 5.05 -11.69
CA ASP A 238 8.23 5.39 -12.84
C ASP A 238 8.26 6.92 -13.00
N PHE A 239 9.43 7.50 -13.20
CA PHE A 239 9.65 8.95 -13.28
C PHE A 239 10.36 9.33 -14.58
N VAL A 240 10.00 10.50 -15.11
CA VAL A 240 10.71 11.21 -16.18
C VAL A 240 11.07 12.59 -15.67
N ILE A 241 12.33 12.97 -15.81
CA ILE A 241 12.87 14.26 -15.36
C ILE A 241 12.37 15.38 -16.26
#